data_AF-A0A800FIV3-F1
#
_entry.id   AF-A0A800FIV3-F1
#
_cell.length_a   1.000
_cell.length_b   1.000
_cell.length_c   1.000
_cell.angle_alpha   90.00
_cell.angle_beta   90.00
_cell.angle_gamma   90.00
#
_symmetry.space_group_name_H-M   'P 1'
#
loop_
_entity.id
_entity.type
_entity.pdbx_description
1 polymer ?
#
loop_
_entity_poly.entity_id
_entity_poly.type
_entity_poly.pdbx_seq_one_letter_code
_entity_poly.pdbx_strand_id
1 'polypeptide(L)'
;MLNDLNTSGYNNISIMGLNSIATSDVSINQMVKENTLPWGSDNDQSKIWENWKVNLRDLYVFKPNSEFYAWINLTDFNPEPKAADSTNYKELKKLLINAITG
;
A
#
# COMPACT_ATOMS: atom_id res chain seq x y z
N MET A 1 -0.21 -7.08 -7.89
CA MET A 1 -1.48 -6.34 -7.82
C MET A 1 -1.53 -5.18 -8.81
N LEU A 2 -0.59 -4.21 -8.77
CA LEU A 2 -0.62 -3.06 -9.68
C LEU A 2 -0.71 -3.45 -11.17
N ASN A 3 0.13 -4.38 -11.64
CA ASN A 3 0.06 -4.87 -13.02
C ASN A 3 -1.31 -5.47 -13.36
N ASP A 4 -1.92 -6.20 -12.43
CA ASP A 4 -3.23 -6.84 -12.62
C ASP A 4 -4.37 -5.80 -12.69
N LEU A 5 -4.31 -4.74 -11.87
CA LEU A 5 -5.21 -3.59 -11.98
C LEU A 5 -5.10 -2.91 -13.35
N ASN A 6 -3.86 -2.66 -13.80
CA ASN A 6 -3.58 -2.04 -15.09
C ASN A 6 -4.09 -2.89 -16.25
N THR A 7 -3.84 -4.21 -16.25
CA THR A 7 -4.35 -5.12 -17.29
C THR A 7 -5.87 -5.28 -17.25
N SER A 8 -6.50 -4.99 -16.10
CA SER A 8 -7.96 -4.97 -15.94
C SER A 8 -8.61 -3.62 -16.31
N GLY A 9 -7.82 -2.63 -16.78
CA GLY A 9 -8.33 -1.32 -17.19
C GLY A 9 -8.36 -0.25 -16.09
N TYR A 10 -7.94 -0.56 -14.86
CA TYR A 10 -7.89 0.39 -13.73
C TYR A 10 -6.52 1.05 -13.61
N ASN A 11 -6.15 1.81 -14.66
CA ASN A 11 -4.83 2.46 -14.80
C ASN A 11 -4.70 3.80 -14.03
N ASN A 12 -5.76 4.25 -13.38
CA ASN A 12 -5.82 5.46 -12.55
C ASN A 12 -5.57 5.18 -11.05
N ILE A 13 -5.21 3.95 -10.68
CA ILE A 13 -4.83 3.60 -9.31
C ILE A 13 -3.31 3.61 -9.19
N SER A 14 -2.79 4.38 -8.22
CA SER A 14 -1.37 4.42 -7.87
C SER A 14 -1.15 3.76 -6.51
N ILE A 15 -0.08 2.97 -6.38
CA ILE A 15 0.31 2.30 -5.13
C ILE A 15 1.78 2.64 -4.87
N MET A 16 2.10 3.09 -3.66
CA MET A 16 3.44 3.49 -3.25
C MET A 16 3.76 2.94 -1.86
N GLY A 17 4.99 2.48 -1.66
CA GLY A 17 5.51 2.14 -0.33
C GLY A 17 6.07 3.37 0.38
N LEU A 18 5.89 3.45 1.70
CA LEU A 18 6.46 4.50 2.54
C LEU A 18 7.14 3.88 3.76
N ASN A 19 8.43 4.12 3.97
CA ASN A 19 9.14 3.68 5.17
C ASN A 19 9.25 4.78 6.23
N SER A 20 9.46 4.38 7.48
CA SER A 20 9.76 5.29 8.60
C SER A 20 11.22 5.75 8.56
N ILE A 21 11.47 6.93 9.12
CA ILE A 21 12.81 7.41 9.48
C ILE A 21 13.30 6.90 10.84
N ALA A 22 12.38 6.48 11.71
CA ALA A 22 12.68 6.16 13.11
C ALA A 22 13.04 4.68 13.33
N THR A 23 12.74 3.79 12.38
CA THR A 23 12.85 2.33 12.55
C THR A 23 13.71 1.65 11.49
N SER A 24 14.59 2.38 10.80
CA SER A 24 15.35 1.84 9.67
C SER A 24 16.68 1.20 10.10
N ASP A 25 16.63 0.02 10.71
CA ASP A 25 17.81 -0.85 10.78
C ASP A 25 18.16 -1.41 9.39
N VAL A 26 17.21 -1.31 8.44
CA VAL A 26 17.32 -1.75 7.05
C VAL A 26 17.31 -0.53 6.13
N SER A 27 18.35 -0.38 5.32
CA SER A 27 18.42 0.72 4.33
C SER A 27 17.28 0.63 3.30
N ILE A 28 16.77 1.78 2.83
CA ILE A 28 15.77 1.83 1.77
C ILE A 28 16.20 1.05 0.52
N ASN A 29 17.51 1.09 0.19
CA ASN A 29 18.09 0.33 -0.92
C ASN A 29 17.87 -1.18 -0.80
N GLN A 30 17.86 -1.71 0.43
CA GLN A 30 17.55 -3.12 0.68
C GLN A 30 16.03 -3.37 0.62
N MET A 31 15.21 -2.45 1.12
CA MET A 31 13.74 -2.56 1.04
C MET A 31 13.23 -2.54 -0.41
N VAL A 32 13.89 -1.82 -1.31
CA VAL A 32 13.44 -1.66 -2.70
C VAL A 32 14.10 -2.63 -3.69
N LYS A 33 15.12 -3.39 -3.25
CA LYS A 33 16.02 -4.18 -4.12
C LYS A 33 15.31 -5.16 -5.07
N GLU A 34 14.08 -5.57 -4.73
CA GLU A 34 13.26 -6.48 -5.54
C GLU A 34 11.80 -6.01 -5.68
N ASN A 35 11.50 -4.79 -5.23
CA ASN A 35 10.16 -4.24 -5.29
C ASN A 35 9.95 -3.42 -6.58
N THR A 36 8.77 -3.58 -7.19
CA THR A 36 8.39 -2.89 -8.42
C THR A 36 7.53 -1.65 -8.20
N LEU A 37 7.13 -1.40 -6.96
CA LEU A 37 6.36 -0.21 -6.59
C LEU A 37 7.28 1.02 -6.44
N PRO A 38 6.80 2.23 -6.71
CA PRO A 38 7.43 3.45 -6.20
C PRO A 38 7.57 3.40 -4.67
N TRP A 39 8.68 3.94 -4.15
CA TRP A 39 8.94 4.06 -2.71
C TRP A 39 9.41 5.45 -2.35
N GLY A 40 9.05 5.89 -1.15
CA GLY A 40 9.57 7.11 -0.53
C GLY A 40 9.84 6.88 0.94
N SER A 41 10.61 7.80 1.52
CA SER A 41 10.87 7.85 2.95
C SER A 41 10.00 8.93 3.59
N ASP A 42 9.50 8.65 4.79
CA ASP A 42 9.03 9.71 5.69
C ASP A 42 10.16 10.71 5.99
N ASN A 43 9.83 11.83 6.62
CA ASN A 43 10.82 12.85 6.99
C ASN A 43 10.38 13.66 8.23
N ASP A 44 11.32 14.42 8.79
CA ASP A 44 11.12 15.19 10.02
C ASP A 44 10.06 16.31 9.90
N GLN A 45 9.70 16.70 8.66
CA GLN A 45 8.69 17.73 8.42
C GLN A 45 7.28 17.13 8.39
N SER A 46 7.08 16.03 7.64
CA SER A 46 5.77 15.42 7.44
C SER A 46 5.38 14.47 8.56
N LYS A 47 6.34 13.71 9.12
CA LYS A 47 6.16 12.75 10.21
C LYS A 47 4.90 11.87 10.04
N ILE A 48 4.69 11.35 8.84
CA ILE A 48 3.46 10.63 8.47
C ILE A 48 3.23 9.44 9.40
N TRP A 49 4.29 8.68 9.69
CA TRP A 49 4.18 7.49 10.55
C TRP A 49 3.69 7.84 11.96
N GLU A 50 4.22 8.91 12.55
CA GLU A 50 3.80 9.39 13.87
C GLU A 50 2.37 9.93 13.82
N ASN A 51 2.09 10.81 12.86
CA ASN A 51 0.80 11.51 12.74
C ASN A 51 -0.36 10.55 12.46
N TRP A 52 -0.14 9.52 11.64
CA TRP A 52 -1.18 8.54 11.29
C TRP A 52 -1.16 7.30 12.20
N LYS A 53 -0.24 7.26 13.18
CA LYS A 53 -0.03 6.12 14.10
C LYS A 53 0.14 4.81 13.35
N VAL A 54 0.98 4.84 12.31
CA VAL A 54 1.21 3.75 11.38
C VAL A 54 1.82 2.56 12.11
N ASN A 55 1.24 1.37 11.89
CA ASN A 55 1.86 0.10 12.22
C ASN A 55 2.55 -0.48 10.97
N LEU A 56 3.50 -1.40 11.20
CA LEU A 56 4.19 -2.07 10.11
C LEU A 56 3.17 -2.78 9.19
N ARG A 57 3.30 -2.52 7.88
CA ARG A 57 2.42 -3.02 6.81
C ARG A 57 0.98 -2.48 6.81
N ASP A 58 0.72 -1.33 7.42
CA ASP A 58 -0.54 -0.63 7.19
C ASP A 58 -0.66 -0.14 5.74
N LEU A 59 -1.83 -0.35 5.15
CA LEU A 59 -2.25 0.21 3.87
C LEU A 59 -3.38 1.21 4.11
N TYR A 60 -3.15 2.45 3.69
CA TYR A 60 -4.16 3.50 3.66
C TYR A 60 -4.61 3.71 2.22
N VAL A 61 -5.93 3.75 2.00
CA VAL A 61 -6.56 3.93 0.69
C VAL A 61 -7.30 5.24 0.69
N PHE A 62 -7.10 6.02 -0.36
CA PHE A 62 -7.75 7.31 -0.58
C PHE A 62 -8.53 7.28 -1.88
N LYS A 63 -9.66 8.00 -1.90
CA LYS A 63 -10.43 8.26 -3.11
C LYS A 63 -9.71 9.30 -3.99
N PRO A 64 -10.11 9.46 -5.27
CA PRO A 64 -9.51 10.46 -6.17
C PRO A 64 -9.58 11.92 -5.67
N ASN A 65 -10.55 12.25 -4.81
CA ASN A 65 -10.73 13.56 -4.19
C ASN A 65 -9.90 13.76 -2.89
N SER A 66 -8.94 12.87 -2.62
CA SER A 66 -8.12 12.86 -1.39
C SER A 66 -8.87 12.55 -0.10
N GLU A 67 -10.11 12.09 -0.17
CA GLU A 67 -10.85 11.58 0.99
C GLU A 67 -10.29 10.21 1.41
N PHE A 68 -10.06 10.03 2.71
CA PHE A 68 -9.71 8.72 3.27
C PHE A 68 -10.86 7.72 3.05
N TYR A 69 -10.54 6.55 2.51
CA TYR A 69 -11.52 5.52 2.17
C TYR A 69 -11.43 4.30 3.10
N ALA A 70 -10.24 3.76 3.30
CA ALA A 70 -10.04 2.55 4.08
C ALA A 70 -8.63 2.44 4.65
N TRP A 71 -8.50 1.70 5.75
CA TRP A 71 -7.24 1.30 6.36
C TRP A 71 -7.27 -0.21 6.62
N ILE A 72 -6.18 -0.90 6.30
CA ILE A 72 -6.01 -2.34 6.50
C ILE A 72 -4.56 -2.62 6.91
N ASN A 73 -4.35 -3.42 7.96
CA ASN A 73 -3.02 -3.96 8.24
C ASN A 73 -2.78 -5.25 7.44
N LEU A 74 -1.77 -5.24 6.56
CA LEU A 74 -1.49 -6.37 5.66
C LEU A 74 -0.72 -7.53 6.34
N THR A 75 -0.29 -7.38 7.60
CA THR A 75 0.23 -8.50 8.40
C THR A 75 -0.86 -9.52 8.65
N ASP A 76 -2.02 -9.05 9.12
CA ASP A 76 -3.19 -9.88 9.36
C ASP A 76 -3.96 -10.17 8.05
N PHE A 77 -3.75 -9.35 7.03
CA PHE A 77 -4.41 -9.44 5.73
C PHE A 77 -3.41 -9.63 4.58
N ASN A 78 -2.68 -10.76 4.56
CA ASN A 78 -1.63 -10.98 3.57
C ASN A 78 -2.20 -11.16 2.14
N PRO A 79 -1.93 -10.25 1.18
CA PRO A 79 -2.48 -10.33 -0.17
C PRO A 79 -1.53 -11.08 -1.13
N GLU A 80 -0.82 -12.09 -0.65
CA GLU A 80 0.15 -12.82 -1.47
C GLU A 80 -0.57 -13.65 -2.56
N PRO A 81 -0.35 -13.37 -3.85
CA PRO A 81 -1.14 -13.96 -4.93
C PRO A 81 -0.90 -15.47 -5.12
N LYS A 82 0.22 -15.99 -4.61
CA LYS A 82 0.61 -17.40 -4.72
C LYS A 82 0.20 -18.25 -3.50
N ALA A 83 -0.38 -17.64 -2.46
CA ALA A 83 -0.90 -18.38 -1.33
C ALA A 83 -2.15 -19.18 -1.73
N ALA A 84 -2.37 -20.34 -1.10
CA ALA A 84 -3.53 -21.21 -1.36
C ALA A 84 -4.88 -20.47 -1.22
N ASP A 85 -4.92 -19.43 -0.39
CA ASP A 85 -6.07 -18.54 -0.20
C ASP A 85 -5.83 -17.15 -0.82
N SER A 86 -5.97 -17.08 -2.15
CA SER A 86 -6.02 -15.82 -2.93
C SER A 86 -7.19 -14.88 -2.57
N THR A 87 -7.98 -15.20 -1.53
CA THR A 87 -9.14 -14.42 -1.08
C THR A 87 -8.74 -13.01 -0.71
N ASN A 88 -7.70 -12.84 0.12
CA ASN A 88 -7.24 -11.50 0.53
C ASN A 88 -6.75 -10.68 -0.67
N TYR A 89 -6.09 -11.31 -1.65
CA TYR A 89 -5.70 -10.64 -2.89
C TYR A 89 -6.92 -10.11 -3.66
N LYS A 90 -7.96 -10.94 -3.83
CA LYS A 90 -9.19 -10.57 -4.55
C LYS A 90 -9.97 -9.48 -3.83
N GLU A 91 -10.12 -9.60 -2.52
CA GLU A 91 -10.81 -8.61 -1.69
C GLU A 91 -10.04 -7.28 -1.67
N LEU A 92 -8.71 -7.30 -1.58
CA LEU A 92 -7.91 -6.09 -1.68
C LEU A 92 -8.05 -5.41 -3.05
N LYS A 93 -7.99 -6.19 -4.13
CA LYS A 93 -8.20 -5.68 -5.50
C LYS A 93 -9.58 -5.02 -5.62
N LYS A 94 -10.62 -5.67 -5.09
CA LYS A 94 -11.99 -5.14 -5.08
C LYS A 94 -12.10 -3.86 -4.26
N LEU A 95 -11.46 -3.80 -3.09
CA LEU A 95 -11.43 -2.60 -2.25
C LEU A 95 -10.82 -1.41 -3.00
N LEU A 96 -9.69 -1.61 -3.69
CA LEU A 96 -9.03 -0.56 -4.47
C LEU A 96 -9.89 -0.09 -5.65
N ILE A 97 -10.59 -1.00 -6.33
CA ILE A 97 -11.53 -0.65 -7.41
C ILE A 97 -12.72 0.15 -6.85
N ASN A 98 -13.31 -0.31 -5.74
CA ASN A 98 -14.46 0.36 -5.13
C ASN A 98 -14.14 1.80 -4.70
N ALA A 99 -12.90 2.07 -4.27
CA ALA A 99 -12.47 3.41 -3.89
C ALA A 99 -12.53 4.45 -5.02
N ILE A 100 -12.54 4.00 -6.29
CA ILE A 100 -12.60 4.89 -7.46
C ILE A 100 -13.93 4.80 -8.23
N THR A 101 -14.81 3.85 -7.90
CA THR A 101 -16.10 3.65 -8.58
C THR A 101 -17.33 3.91 -7.71
N GLY A 102 -17.18 3.91 -6.38
CA GLY A 102 -18.24 4.18 -5.41
C GLY A 102 -18.23 5.62 -4.91
#